data_AF-A0A7S2QJE1-F1
#
_entry.id   AF-A0A7S2QJE1-F1
#
_cell.length_a   1.000
_cell.length_b   1.000
_cell.length_c   1.000
_cell.angle_alpha   90.00
_cell.angle_beta   90.00
_cell.angle_gamma   90.00
#
_symmetry.space_group_name_H-M   'P 1'
#
loop_
_entity.id
_entity.type
_entity.pdbx_description
1 polymer ?
#
loop_
_entity_poly.entity_id
_entity_poly.type
_entity_poly.pdbx_seq_one_letter_code
_entity_poly.pdbx_strand_id
1 'polypeptide(L)'
;GLSASEEAKVARAEGALGGPRKLRRRASAREADVFDLWAAPAQEAAKAATEREQAAASTVRRVAQNAPSSAPKTLHQKVSAAPAVLPAHEGQSMNPHGVAYEELACLAAAKELEREREVEAMDRQMRPLTHELRDALGAEATRDMDEEAKVQAYRELACPTAAAGAARAEAEAEEALRKGQAWMKSQAHRNKEQKRKRIEAKQAQAKAQKRLEKSVGDVGAILKEMKDREEWLKGRKEYKRSMRAKRKQLEETEGVVPKCRRIGRGKFAEEAMVVPDAEASAKGLRAMPLQGASAVRERISSIVRRGMLPAPVEASRGEVIRHKKNAGKLRRGRKFVSPLLRDQLGR
;
A
#
# COMPACT_ATOMS: atom_id res chain seq x y z
N GLY A 1 -6.92 18.25 -37.48
CA GLY A 1 -6.85 16.97 -36.75
C GLY A 1 -7.85 17.04 -35.64
N LEU A 2 -8.68 16.01 -35.50
CA LEU A 2 -9.61 15.92 -34.36
C LEU A 2 -8.81 15.81 -33.07
N SER A 3 -9.35 16.34 -31.97
CA SER A 3 -8.70 16.17 -30.67
C SER A 3 -8.82 14.71 -30.21
N ALA A 4 -7.87 14.23 -29.41
CA ALA A 4 -7.89 12.85 -28.89
C ALA A 4 -9.19 12.48 -28.15
N SER A 5 -9.91 13.47 -27.62
CA SER A 5 -11.21 13.28 -26.96
C SER A 5 -12.36 13.14 -27.95
N GLU A 6 -12.26 13.74 -29.14
CA GLU A 6 -13.21 13.61 -30.25
C GLU A 6 -13.01 12.29 -30.98
N GLU A 7 -11.76 11.88 -31.23
CA GLU A 7 -11.44 10.55 -31.80
C GLU A 7 -12.00 9.42 -30.91
N ALA A 8 -11.88 9.55 -29.58
CA ALA A 8 -12.42 8.59 -28.63
C ALA A 8 -13.95 8.59 -28.52
N LYS A 9 -14.64 9.65 -28.98
CA LYS A 9 -16.11 9.69 -29.09
C LYS A 9 -16.57 9.04 -30.39
N VAL A 10 -15.87 9.32 -31.49
CA VAL A 10 -16.14 8.71 -32.80
C VAL A 10 -15.95 7.19 -32.73
N ALA A 11 -14.84 6.70 -32.16
CA ALA A 11 -14.60 5.26 -32.00
C ALA A 11 -15.67 4.55 -31.12
N ARG A 12 -16.22 5.26 -30.12
CA ARG A 12 -17.33 4.73 -29.29
C ARG A 12 -18.66 4.70 -30.04
N ALA A 13 -18.93 5.69 -30.88
CA ALA A 13 -20.12 5.73 -31.72
C ALA A 13 -20.06 4.65 -32.81
N GLU A 14 -18.91 4.44 -33.44
CA GLU A 14 -18.68 3.38 -34.42
C GLU A 14 -18.82 1.98 -33.81
N GLY A 15 -18.27 1.77 -32.61
CA GLY A 15 -18.43 0.51 -31.88
C GLY A 15 -19.87 0.20 -31.47
N ALA A 16 -20.74 1.20 -31.34
CA ALA A 16 -22.16 1.03 -31.03
C ALA A 16 -23.02 0.72 -32.27
N LEU A 17 -22.54 1.10 -33.48
CA LEU A 17 -23.23 0.88 -34.75
C LEU A 17 -22.85 -0.44 -35.43
N GLY A 18 -21.66 -0.99 -35.15
CA GLY A 18 -21.14 -2.20 -35.80
C GLY A 18 -21.52 -3.55 -35.17
N GLY A 19 -22.25 -3.58 -34.06
CA GLY A 19 -22.66 -4.82 -33.40
C GLY A 19 -24.03 -5.31 -33.89
N PRO A 20 -24.20 -6.55 -34.39
CA PRO A 20 -25.52 -7.07 -34.70
C PRO A 20 -26.33 -7.15 -33.40
N ARG A 21 -27.27 -6.21 -33.24
CA ARG A 21 -28.35 -6.30 -32.26
C ARG A 21 -29.09 -7.60 -32.55
N LYS A 22 -28.77 -8.66 -31.79
CA LYS A 22 -29.62 -9.83 -31.63
C LYS A 22 -30.94 -9.35 -31.03
N LEU A 23 -31.85 -8.91 -31.90
CA LEU A 23 -33.27 -8.83 -31.64
C LEU A 23 -33.69 -10.20 -31.14
N ARG A 24 -33.82 -10.33 -29.82
CA ARG A 24 -34.48 -11.45 -29.16
C ARG A 24 -35.95 -11.42 -29.60
N ARG A 25 -36.24 -12.04 -30.74
CA ARG A 25 -37.52 -12.67 -31.00
C ARG A 25 -37.71 -13.78 -29.97
N ARG A 26 -38.43 -13.46 -28.90
CA ARG A 26 -39.22 -14.42 -28.12
C ARG A 26 -40.54 -13.75 -27.76
N ALA A 27 -41.35 -13.50 -28.78
CA ALA A 27 -42.78 -13.63 -28.61
C ALA A 27 -43.05 -15.14 -28.70
N SER A 28 -43.12 -15.81 -27.56
CA SER A 28 -43.65 -17.16 -27.51
C SER A 28 -45.11 -17.07 -27.95
N ALA A 29 -45.47 -17.86 -28.96
CA ALA A 29 -46.85 -18.12 -29.29
C ALA A 29 -47.57 -18.54 -28.00
N ARG A 30 -48.68 -17.87 -27.66
CA ARG A 30 -49.57 -18.31 -26.59
C ARG A 30 -50.20 -19.61 -27.09
N GLU A 31 -49.71 -20.73 -26.60
CA GLU A 31 -50.44 -21.98 -26.64
C GLU A 31 -51.71 -21.80 -25.80
N ALA A 32 -52.81 -22.41 -26.27
CA ALA A 32 -54.14 -22.24 -25.73
C ALA A 32 -54.20 -22.54 -24.22
N ASP A 33 -54.95 -21.71 -23.50
CA ASP A 33 -55.18 -21.76 -22.06
C ASP A 33 -55.56 -23.17 -21.58
N VAL A 34 -54.58 -23.90 -21.05
CA VAL A 34 -54.83 -25.01 -20.14
C VAL A 34 -55.08 -24.37 -18.77
N PHE A 35 -56.31 -24.49 -18.31
CA PHE A 35 -56.78 -23.90 -17.05
C PHE A 35 -56.04 -24.52 -15.86
N ASP A 36 -55.02 -23.82 -15.36
CA ASP A 36 -54.29 -24.23 -14.16
C ASP A 36 -55.08 -23.84 -12.90
N LEU A 37 -55.63 -24.84 -12.22
CA LEU A 37 -56.41 -24.72 -10.98
C LEU A 37 -55.59 -24.21 -9.78
N TRP A 38 -54.26 -24.12 -9.91
CA TRP A 38 -53.35 -23.66 -8.86
C TRP A 38 -52.64 -22.35 -9.19
N ALA A 39 -52.93 -21.75 -10.35
CA ALA A 39 -52.44 -20.41 -10.67
C ALA A 39 -53.06 -19.38 -9.72
N ALA A 40 -52.22 -18.48 -9.19
CA ALA A 40 -52.65 -17.38 -8.33
C ALA A 40 -53.87 -16.67 -8.94
N PRO A 41 -54.89 -16.31 -8.12
CA PRO A 41 -56.19 -15.91 -8.64
C PRO A 41 -56.02 -14.74 -9.60
N ALA A 42 -56.70 -14.77 -10.74
CA ALA A 42 -56.71 -13.72 -11.76
C ALA A 42 -56.96 -12.30 -11.18
N GLN A 43 -57.49 -12.22 -9.97
CA GLN A 43 -57.61 -11.02 -9.15
C GLN A 43 -56.29 -10.32 -8.83
N GLU A 44 -55.18 -11.04 -8.60
CA GLU A 44 -53.87 -10.40 -8.34
C GLU A 44 -53.28 -9.77 -9.62
N ALA A 45 -53.43 -10.46 -10.75
CA ALA A 45 -53.05 -9.92 -12.04
C ALA A 45 -53.92 -8.70 -12.43
N ALA A 46 -55.22 -8.75 -12.14
CA ALA A 46 -56.13 -7.62 -12.34
C ALA A 46 -55.81 -6.43 -11.41
N LYS A 47 -55.51 -6.69 -10.13
CA LYS A 47 -55.06 -5.66 -9.17
C LYS A 47 -53.77 -4.99 -9.67
N ALA A 48 -52.77 -5.76 -10.08
CA ALA A 48 -51.52 -5.22 -10.62
C ALA A 48 -51.73 -4.42 -11.92
N ALA A 49 -52.72 -4.77 -12.75
CA ALA A 49 -53.08 -3.98 -13.93
C ALA A 49 -53.75 -2.65 -13.55
N THR A 50 -54.70 -2.68 -12.60
CA THR A 50 -55.37 -1.45 -12.11
C THR A 50 -54.42 -0.50 -11.39
N GLU A 51 -53.45 -1.01 -10.62
CA GLU A 51 -52.41 -0.20 -9.98
C GLU A 51 -51.49 0.47 -11.01
N ARG A 52 -51.20 -0.19 -12.13
CA ARG A 52 -50.43 0.40 -13.24
C ARG A 52 -51.20 1.50 -13.94
N GLU A 53 -52.51 1.32 -14.17
CA GLU A 53 -53.36 2.37 -14.75
C GLU A 53 -53.52 3.56 -13.80
N GLN A 54 -53.71 3.32 -12.50
CA GLN A 54 -53.75 4.38 -11.49
C GLN A 54 -52.41 5.12 -11.35
N ALA A 55 -51.28 4.41 -11.46
CA ALA A 55 -49.95 5.03 -11.48
C ALA A 55 -49.74 5.87 -12.75
N ALA A 56 -50.22 5.42 -13.90
CA ALA A 56 -50.16 6.16 -15.17
C ALA A 56 -51.08 7.39 -15.18
N ALA A 57 -52.23 7.33 -14.50
CA ALA A 57 -53.17 8.44 -14.33
C ALA A 57 -52.74 9.45 -13.24
N SER A 58 -51.77 9.10 -12.39
CA SER A 58 -51.27 10.02 -11.36
C SER A 58 -50.41 11.13 -11.97
N THR A 59 -50.83 12.38 -11.83
CA THR A 59 -50.12 13.59 -12.28
C THR A 59 -48.88 13.92 -11.45
N VAL A 60 -48.73 13.26 -10.30
CA VAL A 60 -47.50 13.30 -9.50
C VAL A 60 -46.50 12.34 -10.16
N ARG A 61 -45.54 12.88 -10.91
CA ARG A 61 -44.37 12.12 -11.39
C ARG A 61 -43.64 11.51 -10.20
N ARG A 62 -44.02 10.29 -9.80
CA ARG A 62 -43.18 9.45 -8.95
C ARG A 62 -41.92 9.23 -9.75
N VAL A 63 -40.81 9.81 -9.32
CA VAL A 63 -39.49 9.52 -9.88
C VAL A 63 -39.38 8.01 -9.88
N ALA A 64 -39.40 7.41 -11.08
CA ALA A 64 -39.23 5.97 -11.21
C ALA A 64 -37.94 5.65 -10.45
N GLN A 65 -38.07 4.87 -9.38
CA GLN A 65 -36.92 4.38 -8.66
C GLN A 65 -36.17 3.52 -9.67
N ASN A 66 -35.14 4.10 -10.30
CA ASN A 66 -34.27 3.43 -11.23
C ASN A 66 -33.49 2.38 -10.45
N ALA A 67 -34.14 1.25 -10.16
CA ALA A 67 -33.49 0.10 -9.58
C ALA A 67 -32.43 -0.35 -10.59
N PRO A 68 -31.16 -0.51 -10.17
CA PRO A 68 -30.13 -0.98 -11.07
C PRO A 68 -30.53 -2.36 -11.60
N SER A 69 -30.72 -2.47 -12.92
CA SER A 69 -31.19 -3.68 -13.59
C SER A 69 -30.13 -4.78 -13.67
N SER A 70 -28.88 -4.46 -13.35
CA SER A 70 -27.77 -5.41 -13.35
C SER A 70 -26.80 -5.12 -12.20
N ALA A 71 -26.28 -6.19 -11.61
CA ALA A 71 -25.22 -6.08 -10.62
C ALA A 71 -23.94 -5.50 -11.28
N PRO A 72 -23.21 -4.62 -10.60
CA PRO A 72 -21.95 -4.10 -11.13
C PRO A 72 -20.93 -5.24 -11.27
N LYS A 73 -20.15 -5.22 -12.36
CA LYS A 73 -19.13 -6.25 -12.65
C LYS A 73 -18.07 -6.40 -11.54
N THR A 74 -17.91 -5.38 -10.70
CA THR A 74 -16.98 -5.37 -9.56
C THR A 74 -17.48 -6.18 -8.37
N LEU A 75 -18.77 -6.53 -8.29
CA LEU A 75 -19.33 -7.30 -7.16
C LEU A 75 -18.74 -8.71 -7.06
N HIS A 76 -18.38 -9.32 -8.20
CA HIS A 76 -17.82 -10.67 -8.25
C HIS A 76 -16.30 -10.72 -8.02
N GLN A 77 -15.65 -9.56 -7.90
CA GLN A 77 -14.20 -9.51 -7.68
C GLN A 77 -13.89 -9.92 -6.24
N LYS A 78 -13.17 -11.04 -6.07
CA LYS A 78 -12.70 -11.48 -4.75
C LYS A 78 -11.73 -10.45 -4.19
N VAL A 79 -11.97 -10.05 -2.94
CA VAL A 79 -11.12 -9.07 -2.24
C VAL A 79 -9.76 -9.68 -1.88
N SER A 80 -9.72 -10.95 -1.48
CA SER A 80 -8.51 -11.69 -1.08
C SER A 80 -8.44 -13.08 -1.70
N ALA A 81 -7.24 -13.65 -1.69
CA ALA A 81 -7.01 -15.04 -2.08
C ALA A 81 -6.93 -15.98 -0.86
N ALA A 82 -6.90 -15.41 0.36
CA ALA A 82 -6.82 -16.16 1.60
C ALA A 82 -7.99 -17.15 1.79
N PRO A 83 -7.70 -18.39 2.24
CA PRO A 83 -8.72 -19.40 2.49
C PRO A 83 -9.59 -19.02 3.70
N ALA A 84 -10.82 -19.55 3.72
CA ALA A 84 -11.77 -19.30 4.80
C ALA A 84 -11.43 -20.06 6.09
N VAL A 85 -10.87 -21.27 5.93
CA VAL A 85 -10.45 -22.17 7.00
C VAL A 85 -8.98 -22.46 6.76
N LEU A 86 -8.15 -22.29 7.78
CA LEU A 86 -6.79 -22.79 7.74
C LEU A 86 -6.78 -24.25 8.20
N PRO A 87 -6.08 -25.14 7.49
CA PRO A 87 -5.78 -26.45 8.05
C PRO A 87 -4.97 -26.24 9.34
N ALA A 88 -5.40 -26.88 10.43
CA ALA A 88 -4.65 -26.89 11.67
C ALA A 88 -3.35 -27.69 11.46
N HIS A 89 -2.31 -27.34 12.21
CA HIS A 89 -1.07 -28.11 12.19
C HIS A 89 -1.29 -29.45 12.92
N GLU A 90 -0.68 -30.53 12.45
CA GLU A 90 -0.84 -31.88 13.06
C GLU A 90 -0.39 -31.90 14.54
N GLY A 91 0.63 -31.10 14.86
CA GLY A 91 1.11 -30.86 16.22
C GLY A 91 0.09 -30.19 17.17
N GLN A 92 -1.00 -29.62 16.66
CA GLN A 92 -2.09 -29.04 17.46
C GLN A 92 -3.16 -30.06 17.82
N SER A 93 -3.04 -31.30 17.34
CA SER A 93 -3.94 -32.37 17.74
C SER A 93 -3.81 -32.65 19.24
N MET A 94 -4.85 -33.25 19.83
CA MET A 94 -4.89 -33.56 21.26
C MET A 94 -3.82 -34.59 21.67
N ASN A 95 -3.38 -35.42 20.72
CA ASN A 95 -2.33 -36.41 20.88
C ASN A 95 -1.39 -36.35 19.67
N PRO A 96 -0.51 -35.35 19.60
CA PRO A 96 0.34 -35.13 18.44
C PRO A 96 1.42 -36.19 18.35
N HIS A 97 1.81 -36.53 17.12
CA HIS A 97 3.02 -37.31 16.90
C HIS A 97 4.23 -36.48 17.34
N GLY A 98 5.23 -37.10 17.99
CA GLY A 98 6.38 -36.40 18.56
C GLY A 98 7.07 -35.44 17.57
N VAL A 99 7.29 -35.92 16.33
CA VAL A 99 7.86 -35.10 15.25
C VAL A 99 7.00 -33.89 14.91
N ALA A 100 5.67 -34.07 14.76
CA ALA A 100 4.76 -32.98 14.42
C ALA A 100 4.61 -31.96 15.57
N TYR A 101 4.78 -32.41 16.82
CA TYR A 101 4.83 -31.53 17.98
C TYR A 101 6.11 -30.69 18.00
N GLU A 102 7.27 -31.32 17.82
CA GLU A 102 8.56 -30.63 17.75
C GLU A 102 8.58 -29.60 16.63
N GLU A 103 8.09 -29.95 15.44
CA GLU A 103 7.96 -29.01 14.32
C GLU A 103 7.08 -27.81 14.68
N LEU A 104 5.92 -28.02 15.30
CA LEU A 104 5.05 -26.94 15.74
C LEU A 104 5.75 -26.05 16.79
N ALA A 105 6.41 -26.65 17.77
CA ALA A 105 7.12 -25.94 18.82
C ALA A 105 8.28 -25.10 18.24
N CYS A 106 9.07 -25.67 17.34
CA CYS A 106 10.14 -24.95 16.63
C CYS A 106 9.59 -23.79 15.79
N LEU A 107 8.48 -24.01 15.06
CA LEU A 107 7.84 -22.96 14.28
C LEU A 107 7.25 -21.84 15.17
N ALA A 108 6.68 -22.18 16.32
CA ALA A 108 6.17 -21.22 17.28
C ALA A 108 7.31 -20.38 17.88
N ALA A 109 8.38 -21.05 18.34
CA ALA A 109 9.58 -20.39 18.87
C ALA A 109 10.24 -19.48 17.82
N ALA A 110 10.32 -19.91 16.56
CA ALA A 110 10.85 -19.09 15.48
C ALA A 110 10.03 -17.79 15.28
N LYS A 111 8.69 -17.87 15.33
CA LYS A 111 7.82 -16.68 15.23
C LYS A 111 7.94 -15.76 16.44
N GLU A 112 8.18 -16.30 17.63
CA GLU A 112 8.41 -15.48 18.83
C GLU A 112 9.75 -14.76 18.78
N LEU A 113 10.83 -15.45 18.38
CA LEU A 113 12.14 -14.84 18.15
C LEU A 113 12.10 -13.73 17.11
N GLU A 114 11.30 -13.88 16.04
CA GLU A 114 11.08 -12.79 15.07
C GLU A 114 10.41 -11.57 15.71
N ARG A 115 9.41 -11.78 16.57
CA ARG A 115 8.73 -10.68 17.29
C ARG A 115 9.67 -10.00 18.27
N GLU A 116 10.48 -10.75 19.00
CA GLU A 116 11.51 -10.21 19.90
C GLU A 116 12.52 -9.36 19.14
N ARG A 117 13.02 -9.86 18.00
CA ARG A 117 13.93 -9.09 17.12
C ARG A 117 13.28 -7.81 16.58
N GLU A 118 11.99 -7.85 16.23
CA GLU A 118 11.25 -6.65 15.81
C GLU A 118 11.15 -5.62 16.95
N VAL A 119 10.87 -6.08 18.18
CA VAL A 119 10.85 -5.21 19.38
C VAL A 119 12.23 -4.64 19.67
N GLU A 120 13.28 -5.47 19.69
CA GLU A 120 14.65 -5.02 19.88
C GLU A 120 15.09 -4.02 18.80
N ALA A 121 14.71 -4.23 17.55
CA ALA A 121 15.03 -3.31 16.47
C ALA A 121 14.30 -1.97 16.66
N MET A 122 13.04 -1.98 17.11
CA MET A 122 12.33 -0.76 17.48
C MET A 122 12.97 -0.07 18.68
N ASP A 123 13.38 -0.82 19.71
CA ASP A 123 14.05 -0.27 20.89
C ASP A 123 15.40 0.37 20.54
N ARG A 124 16.16 -0.25 19.65
CA ARG A 124 17.38 0.34 19.06
C ARG A 124 17.09 1.64 18.33
N GLN A 125 16.00 1.73 17.57
CA GLN A 125 15.60 2.95 16.88
C GLN A 125 15.11 4.04 17.83
N MET A 126 14.41 3.66 18.91
CA MET A 126 13.89 4.60 19.91
C MET A 126 14.99 5.11 20.85
N ARG A 127 16.02 4.31 21.09
CA ARG A 127 17.15 4.62 21.98
C ARG A 127 18.51 4.35 21.31
N PRO A 128 18.83 5.05 20.20
CA PRO A 128 20.07 4.81 19.45
C PRO A 128 21.29 5.14 20.32
N LEU A 129 21.20 6.22 21.11
CA LEU A 129 22.27 6.66 22.01
C LEU A 129 22.70 5.56 22.97
N THR A 130 21.76 4.90 23.64
CA THR A 130 22.10 3.87 24.64
C THR A 130 22.53 2.56 24.00
N HIS A 131 22.01 2.20 22.82
CA HIS A 131 22.36 0.95 22.17
C HIS A 131 23.73 1.01 21.49
N GLU A 132 24.01 2.06 20.72
CA GLU A 132 25.31 2.21 20.05
C GLU A 132 26.46 2.37 21.07
N LEU A 133 26.22 3.10 22.16
CA LEU A 133 27.19 3.18 23.26
C LEU A 133 27.34 1.86 24.00
N ARG A 134 26.26 1.09 24.20
CA ARG A 134 26.31 -0.21 24.88
C ARG A 134 27.06 -1.25 24.06
N ASP A 135 26.94 -1.20 22.74
CA ASP A 135 27.65 -2.08 21.82
C ASP A 135 29.15 -1.72 21.73
N ALA A 136 29.50 -0.43 21.86
CA ALA A 136 30.89 0.04 21.77
C ALA A 136 31.66 0.02 23.11
N LEU A 137 31.02 0.41 24.21
CA LEU A 137 31.65 0.59 25.54
C LEU A 137 31.24 -0.51 26.55
N GLY A 138 30.21 -1.31 26.23
CA GLY A 138 29.67 -2.32 27.13
C GLY A 138 28.52 -1.83 28.00
N ALA A 139 27.73 -2.78 28.52
CA ALA A 139 26.52 -2.51 29.30
C ALA A 139 26.80 -1.93 30.70
N GLU A 140 27.97 -2.21 31.28
CA GLU A 140 28.34 -1.75 32.62
C GLU A 140 28.82 -0.30 32.58
N ALA A 141 29.76 0.02 31.67
CA ALA A 141 30.26 1.39 31.49
C ALA A 141 29.13 2.38 31.12
N THR A 142 28.17 1.96 30.29
CA THR A 142 27.05 2.81 29.90
C THR A 142 26.00 3.01 31.00
N ARG A 143 25.95 2.16 32.04
CA ARG A 143 25.03 2.38 33.17
C ARG A 143 25.53 3.48 34.08
N ASP A 144 26.83 3.53 34.31
CA ASP A 144 27.46 4.44 35.27
C ASP A 144 27.74 5.85 34.70
N MET A 145 27.60 6.05 33.38
CA MET A 145 27.75 7.38 32.76
C MET A 145 26.51 8.25 32.91
N ASP A 146 26.73 9.54 33.25
CA ASP A 146 25.70 10.57 33.22
C ASP A 146 25.14 10.81 31.81
N GLU A 147 23.92 11.34 31.71
CA GLU A 147 23.24 11.57 30.43
C GLU A 147 24.03 12.52 29.52
N GLU A 148 24.68 13.54 30.08
CA GLU A 148 25.53 14.48 29.33
C GLU A 148 26.79 13.80 28.77
N ALA A 149 27.41 12.92 29.56
CA ALA A 149 28.59 12.15 29.15
C ALA A 149 28.26 11.15 28.04
N LYS A 150 27.07 10.53 28.09
CA LYS A 150 26.56 9.65 27.02
C LYS A 150 26.36 10.42 25.71
N VAL A 151 25.83 11.64 25.77
CA VAL A 151 25.63 12.47 24.57
C VAL A 151 26.96 12.86 23.91
N GLN A 152 27.98 13.16 24.71
CA GLN A 152 29.31 13.49 24.20
C GLN A 152 29.98 12.29 23.54
N ALA A 153 30.02 11.14 24.24
CA ALA A 153 30.59 9.91 23.70
C ALA A 153 29.90 9.46 22.39
N TYR A 154 28.58 9.64 22.29
CA TYR A 154 27.84 9.33 21.07
C TYR A 154 28.19 10.25 19.90
N ARG A 155 28.40 11.54 20.16
CA ARG A 155 28.80 12.52 19.11
C ARG A 155 30.18 12.19 18.53
N GLU A 156 31.11 11.76 19.37
CA GLU A 156 32.44 11.33 18.97
C GLU A 156 32.40 10.05 18.11
N LEU A 157 31.50 9.13 18.44
CA LEU A 157 31.29 7.88 17.70
C LEU A 157 30.58 8.07 16.36
N ALA A 158 29.54 8.92 16.32
CA ALA A 158 28.68 9.08 15.13
C ALA A 158 29.28 10.02 14.06
N CYS A 159 30.14 10.97 14.44
CA CYS A 159 30.66 12.00 13.52
C CYS A 159 32.17 12.25 13.71
N PRO A 160 33.06 11.36 13.25
CA PRO A 160 34.52 11.57 13.34
C PRO A 160 35.02 12.75 12.47
N THR A 161 34.26 13.18 11.46
CA THR A 161 34.68 14.21 10.48
C THR A 161 34.08 15.60 10.70
N ALA A 162 33.10 15.76 11.59
CA ALA A 162 32.49 17.08 11.86
C ALA A 162 33.47 18.04 12.57
N ALA A 163 34.48 17.50 13.26
CA ALA A 163 35.58 18.28 13.81
C ALA A 163 36.53 18.86 12.74
N ALA A 164 36.54 18.32 11.51
CA ALA A 164 37.50 18.69 10.46
C ALA A 164 36.94 19.64 9.37
N GLY A 165 35.61 19.78 9.26
CA GLY A 165 34.95 20.54 8.19
C GLY A 165 34.92 22.06 8.37
N ALA A 166 35.07 22.57 9.59
CA ALA A 166 34.97 24.00 9.89
C ALA A 166 36.15 24.83 9.35
N ALA A 167 37.32 24.21 9.11
CA ALA A 167 38.54 24.92 8.70
C ALA A 167 38.67 25.15 7.19
N ARG A 168 37.83 24.51 6.35
CA ARG A 168 38.01 24.50 4.89
C ARG A 168 37.17 25.53 4.14
N ALA A 169 36.14 26.09 4.78
CA ALA A 169 35.22 27.05 4.19
C ALA A 169 35.77 28.49 4.16
N GLU A 170 36.77 28.81 4.98
CA GLU A 170 37.35 30.17 5.05
C GLU A 170 38.38 30.45 3.93
N ALA A 171 38.98 29.42 3.34
CA ALA A 171 40.03 29.56 2.32
C ALA A 171 39.51 29.88 0.90
N GLU A 172 38.27 29.51 0.56
CA GLU A 172 37.71 29.74 -0.79
C GLU A 172 37.12 31.16 -0.97
N ALA A 173 36.94 31.91 0.12
CA ALA A 173 36.38 33.26 0.08
C ALA A 173 37.40 34.35 -0.32
N GLU A 174 38.70 34.13 -0.09
CA GLU A 174 39.73 35.15 -0.35
C GLU A 174 40.19 35.23 -1.81
N GLU A 175 39.99 34.19 -2.61
CA GLU A 175 40.51 34.13 -3.98
C GLU A 175 39.64 34.86 -5.01
N ALA A 176 38.38 35.15 -4.67
CA ALA A 176 37.40 35.79 -5.56
C ALA A 176 37.56 37.32 -5.69
N LEU A 177 38.32 37.98 -4.82
CA LEU A 177 38.34 39.45 -4.69
C LEU A 177 39.40 40.19 -5.53
N ARG A 178 40.27 39.50 -6.29
CA ARG A 178 41.47 40.12 -6.93
C ARG A 178 41.38 40.47 -8.43
N LYS A 179 40.20 40.51 -9.06
CA LYS A 179 40.10 40.80 -10.50
C LYS A 179 39.23 42.01 -10.82
N GLY A 180 39.83 43.20 -10.83
CA GLY A 180 39.13 44.39 -11.32
C GLY A 180 40.03 45.60 -11.51
N GLN A 181 40.67 45.73 -12.68
CA GLN A 181 41.01 47.01 -13.30
C GLN A 181 41.45 46.77 -14.76
N ALA A 182 40.64 47.24 -15.72
CA ALA A 182 40.85 47.00 -17.15
C ALA A 182 41.53 48.21 -17.81
N TRP A 183 42.82 48.07 -18.13
CA TRP A 183 43.57 49.02 -18.94
C TRP A 183 43.10 48.97 -20.42
N MET A 184 42.86 50.13 -21.03
CA MET A 184 42.49 50.26 -22.45
C MET A 184 43.60 49.72 -23.36
N LYS A 185 43.36 48.57 -23.99
CA LYS A 185 44.33 47.88 -24.86
C LYS A 185 44.56 48.64 -26.17
N SER A 186 45.84 48.91 -26.47
CA SER A 186 46.33 49.46 -27.75
C SER A 186 45.91 48.62 -28.98
N GLN A 187 45.79 49.24 -30.17
CA GLN A 187 45.42 48.56 -31.43
C GLN A 187 46.31 47.35 -31.75
N ALA A 188 47.62 47.42 -31.49
CA ALA A 188 48.54 46.30 -31.69
C ALA A 188 48.23 45.12 -30.75
N HIS A 189 47.81 45.41 -29.52
CA HIS A 189 47.36 44.41 -28.56
C HIS A 189 46.03 43.78 -28.99
N ARG A 190 45.10 44.56 -29.55
CA ARG A 190 43.84 44.05 -30.12
C ARG A 190 44.10 43.09 -31.29
N ASN A 191 45.03 43.40 -32.18
CA ASN A 191 45.40 42.53 -33.32
C ASN A 191 46.10 41.24 -32.86
N LYS A 192 47.02 41.31 -31.87
CA LYS A 192 47.62 40.10 -31.26
C LYS A 192 46.57 39.24 -30.56
N GLU A 193 45.64 39.86 -29.84
CA GLU A 193 44.55 39.16 -29.16
C GLU A 193 43.58 38.51 -30.15
N GLN A 194 43.26 39.16 -31.27
CA GLN A 194 42.48 38.53 -32.35
C GLN A 194 43.20 37.33 -32.97
N LYS A 195 44.52 37.41 -33.21
CA LYS A 195 45.30 36.26 -33.69
C LYS A 195 45.29 35.10 -32.69
N ARG A 196 45.46 35.39 -31.39
CA ARG A 196 45.35 34.38 -30.31
C ARG A 196 43.96 33.75 -30.26
N LYS A 197 42.90 34.55 -30.30
CA LYS A 197 41.51 34.06 -30.35
C LYS A 197 41.24 33.16 -31.55
N ARG A 198 41.80 33.46 -32.72
CA ARG A 198 41.68 32.59 -33.91
C ARG A 198 42.42 31.26 -33.74
N ILE A 199 43.59 31.27 -33.12
CA ILE A 199 44.35 30.03 -32.82
C ILE A 199 43.62 29.21 -31.75
N GLU A 200 43.14 29.85 -30.70
CA GLU A 200 42.33 29.22 -29.64
C GLU A 200 41.04 28.63 -30.21
N ALA A 201 40.34 29.33 -31.11
CA ALA A 201 39.15 28.82 -31.77
C ALA A 201 39.46 27.57 -32.62
N LYS A 202 40.56 27.56 -33.37
CA LYS A 202 40.99 26.39 -34.14
C LYS A 202 41.36 25.21 -33.23
N GLN A 203 42.07 25.48 -32.13
CA GLN A 203 42.39 24.45 -31.13
C GLN A 203 41.14 23.94 -30.41
N ALA A 204 40.17 24.80 -30.12
CA ALA A 204 38.89 24.42 -29.54
C ALA A 204 38.08 23.53 -30.50
N GLN A 205 38.06 23.85 -31.80
CA GLN A 205 37.46 23.01 -32.83
C GLN A 205 38.14 21.65 -32.94
N ALA A 206 39.48 21.60 -32.96
CA ALA A 206 40.22 20.33 -32.98
C ALA A 206 39.99 19.49 -31.71
N LYS A 207 39.92 20.13 -30.53
CA LYS A 207 39.56 19.46 -29.27
C LYS A 207 38.11 18.96 -29.30
N ALA A 208 37.19 19.72 -29.87
CA ALA A 208 35.80 19.30 -30.04
C ALA A 208 35.68 18.10 -30.99
N GLN A 209 36.37 18.12 -32.13
CA GLN A 209 36.44 16.98 -33.05
C GLN A 209 37.01 15.72 -32.38
N LYS A 210 38.13 15.84 -31.66
CA LYS A 210 38.71 14.72 -30.88
C LYS A 210 37.77 14.19 -29.80
N ARG A 211 36.97 15.05 -29.15
CA ARG A 211 35.92 14.62 -28.20
C ARG A 211 34.80 13.88 -28.92
N LEU A 212 34.42 14.33 -30.10
CA LEU A 212 33.38 13.73 -30.92
C LEU A 212 33.81 12.34 -31.41
N GLU A 213 35.03 12.19 -31.92
CA GLU A 213 35.60 10.90 -32.32
C GLU A 213 35.69 9.90 -31.16
N LYS A 214 36.10 10.36 -29.97
CA LYS A 214 36.07 9.53 -28.75
C LYS A 214 34.65 9.08 -28.41
N SER A 215 33.69 10.01 -28.42
CA SER A 215 32.29 9.70 -28.14
C SER A 215 31.66 8.73 -29.16
N VAL A 216 32.09 8.76 -30.43
CA VAL A 216 31.65 7.82 -31.47
C VAL A 216 32.23 6.41 -31.21
N GLY A 217 33.49 6.31 -30.75
CA GLY A 217 34.08 5.04 -30.31
C GLY A 217 33.37 4.45 -29.07
N ASP A 218 32.90 5.31 -28.18
CA ASP A 218 32.21 4.91 -26.94
C ASP A 218 30.76 4.45 -27.18
N VAL A 219 30.16 4.73 -28.36
CA VAL A 219 28.77 4.30 -28.69
C VAL A 219 28.61 2.78 -28.54
N GLY A 220 29.63 2.00 -28.90
CA GLY A 220 29.62 0.54 -28.74
C GLY A 220 29.59 0.11 -27.27
N ALA A 221 30.30 0.81 -26.38
CA ALA A 221 30.28 0.56 -24.94
C ALA A 221 28.92 0.98 -24.34
N ILE A 222 28.42 2.16 -24.72
CA ILE A 222 27.11 2.67 -24.29
C ILE A 222 25.99 1.71 -24.69
N LEU A 223 26.04 1.14 -25.90
CA LEU A 223 25.05 0.15 -26.36
C LEU A 223 25.12 -1.16 -25.55
N LYS A 224 26.31 -1.60 -25.12
CA LYS A 224 26.46 -2.75 -24.22
C LYS A 224 25.87 -2.43 -22.84
N GLU A 225 26.23 -1.29 -22.26
CA GLU A 225 25.68 -0.84 -20.97
C GLU A 225 24.15 -0.71 -20.99
N MET A 226 23.57 -0.25 -22.11
CA MET A 226 22.11 -0.20 -22.26
C MET A 226 21.48 -1.59 -22.28
N LYS A 227 22.09 -2.57 -22.96
CA LYS A 227 21.62 -3.96 -22.97
C LYS A 227 21.72 -4.59 -21.59
N ASP A 228 22.86 -4.45 -20.92
CA ASP A 228 23.07 -4.97 -19.56
C ASP A 228 22.06 -4.36 -18.57
N ARG A 229 21.76 -3.06 -18.73
CA ARG A 229 20.76 -2.36 -17.93
C ARG A 229 19.35 -2.85 -18.23
N GLU A 230 19.00 -3.13 -19.49
CA GLU A 230 17.72 -3.72 -19.86
C GLU A 230 17.54 -5.14 -19.30
N GLU A 231 18.57 -5.97 -19.39
CA GLU A 231 18.59 -7.33 -18.82
C GLU A 231 18.45 -7.27 -17.30
N TRP A 232 19.19 -6.38 -16.63
CA TRP A 232 19.04 -6.14 -15.20
C TRP A 232 17.63 -5.70 -14.83
N LEU A 233 17.02 -4.80 -15.61
CA LEU A 233 15.64 -4.36 -15.39
C LEU A 233 14.62 -5.48 -15.65
N LYS A 234 14.83 -6.33 -16.65
CA LYS A 234 14.00 -7.51 -16.94
C LYS A 234 14.11 -8.52 -15.80
N GLY A 235 15.32 -8.88 -15.39
CA GLY A 235 15.56 -9.76 -14.24
C GLY A 235 14.94 -9.22 -12.96
N ARG A 236 15.05 -7.91 -12.70
CA ARG A 236 14.38 -7.27 -11.55
C ARG A 236 12.85 -7.32 -11.65
N LYS A 237 12.27 -7.18 -12.84
CA LYS A 237 10.81 -7.29 -13.06
C LYS A 237 10.35 -8.73 -12.84
N GLU A 238 11.08 -9.71 -13.35
CA GLU A 238 10.80 -11.15 -13.19
C GLU A 238 10.94 -11.59 -11.73
N TYR A 239 11.99 -11.14 -11.04
CA TYR A 239 12.16 -11.36 -9.61
C TYR A 239 10.99 -10.76 -8.82
N LYS A 240 10.57 -9.52 -9.12
CA LYS A 240 9.38 -8.93 -8.50
C LYS A 240 8.10 -9.72 -8.81
N ARG A 241 7.95 -10.24 -10.02
CA ARG A 241 6.79 -11.07 -10.42
C ARG A 241 6.79 -12.42 -9.69
N SER A 242 7.93 -13.11 -9.62
CA SER A 242 8.05 -14.38 -8.90
C SER A 242 7.81 -14.22 -7.41
N MET A 243 8.32 -13.15 -6.78
CA MET A 243 8.04 -12.84 -5.38
C MET A 243 6.56 -12.50 -5.14
N ARG A 244 5.90 -11.82 -6.07
CA ARG A 244 4.44 -11.59 -5.99
C ARG A 244 3.65 -12.89 -6.16
N ALA A 245 4.06 -13.77 -7.07
CA ALA A 245 3.42 -15.06 -7.27
C ALA A 245 3.60 -15.97 -6.05
N LYS A 246 4.81 -16.08 -5.51
CA LYS A 246 5.09 -16.81 -4.25
C LYS A 246 4.25 -16.30 -3.10
N ARG A 247 4.15 -14.97 -2.92
CA ARG A 247 3.27 -14.37 -1.89
C ARG A 247 1.81 -14.71 -2.10
N LYS A 248 1.33 -14.72 -3.35
CA LYS A 248 -0.04 -15.08 -3.67
C LYS A 248 -0.30 -16.55 -3.37
N GLN A 249 0.65 -17.44 -3.69
CA GLN A 249 0.55 -18.87 -3.36
C GLN A 249 0.51 -19.10 -1.85
N LEU A 250 1.40 -18.45 -1.07
CA LEU A 250 1.37 -18.54 0.39
C LEU A 250 0.07 -17.99 0.99
N GLU A 251 -0.49 -16.92 0.43
CA GLU A 251 -1.81 -16.42 0.82
C GLU A 251 -2.91 -17.45 0.50
N GLU A 252 -2.84 -18.13 -0.65
CA GLU A 252 -3.84 -19.12 -1.06
C GLU A 252 -3.76 -20.43 -0.26
N THR A 253 -2.56 -20.93 0.04
CA THR A 253 -2.34 -22.23 0.69
C THR A 253 -2.30 -22.12 2.21
N GLU A 254 -1.41 -21.27 2.72
CA GLU A 254 -1.13 -21.14 4.16
C GLU A 254 -1.93 -20.00 4.79
N GLY A 255 -2.59 -19.16 3.97
CA GLY A 255 -3.31 -17.97 4.42
C GLY A 255 -2.45 -16.89 5.04
N VAL A 256 -1.13 -16.95 4.83
CA VAL A 256 -0.19 -15.95 5.35
C VAL A 256 -0.44 -14.63 4.62
N VAL A 257 -1.09 -13.70 5.33
CA VAL A 257 -1.37 -12.38 4.77
C VAL A 257 -0.10 -11.53 4.79
N PRO A 258 0.27 -10.87 3.68
CA PRO A 258 1.43 -10.00 3.67
C PRO A 258 1.28 -8.89 4.72
N LYS A 259 2.33 -8.70 5.56
CA LYS A 259 2.42 -7.71 6.66
C LYS A 259 1.98 -6.27 6.29
N CYS A 260 1.88 -5.95 5.00
CA CYS A 260 1.47 -4.63 4.49
C CYS A 260 -0.03 -4.48 4.18
N ARG A 261 -0.85 -5.54 4.27
CA ARG A 261 -2.27 -5.46 3.90
C ARG A 261 -3.06 -4.70 4.97
N ARG A 262 -3.31 -3.42 4.70
CA ARG A 262 -4.05 -2.51 5.56
C ARG A 262 -5.41 -2.19 4.94
N ILE A 263 -6.49 -2.47 5.67
CA ILE A 263 -7.84 -2.04 5.33
C ILE A 263 -8.27 -1.00 6.34
N GLY A 264 -8.50 0.22 5.88
CA GLY A 264 -8.71 1.36 6.78
C GLY A 264 -7.44 1.74 7.53
N ARG A 265 -7.52 1.73 8.88
CA ARG A 265 -6.42 2.17 9.76
C ARG A 265 -5.63 1.01 10.37
N GLY A 266 -6.27 -0.11 10.64
CA GLY A 266 -5.66 -1.29 11.27
C GLY A 266 -4.91 -2.17 10.26
N LYS A 267 -3.80 -2.75 10.71
CA LYS A 267 -3.13 -3.85 10.01
C LYS A 267 -3.60 -5.17 10.63
N PHE A 268 -3.82 -6.18 9.82
CA PHE A 268 -4.09 -7.52 10.35
C PHE A 268 -2.79 -8.09 10.94
N ALA A 269 -2.86 -8.53 12.20
CA ALA A 269 -1.81 -9.27 12.87
C ALA A 269 -2.31 -10.69 13.13
N GLU A 270 -1.53 -11.68 12.76
CA GLU A 270 -1.86 -13.07 13.05
C GLU A 270 -1.59 -13.37 14.53
N GLU A 271 -2.56 -14.05 15.15
CA GLU A 271 -2.44 -14.53 16.52
C GLU A 271 -1.25 -15.52 16.62
N ALA A 272 -0.63 -15.59 17.80
CA ALA A 272 0.46 -16.54 18.05
C ALA A 272 -0.02 -17.98 17.79
N MET A 273 0.85 -18.84 17.26
CA MET A 273 0.52 -20.25 17.13
C MET A 273 0.42 -20.85 18.53
N VAL A 274 -0.72 -21.48 18.83
CA VAL A 274 -0.93 -22.14 20.11
C VAL A 274 -0.29 -23.52 20.04
N VAL A 275 0.66 -23.75 20.95
CA VAL A 275 1.32 -25.04 21.15
C VAL A 275 0.70 -25.71 22.38
N PRO A 276 0.22 -26.96 22.29
CA PRO A 276 -0.30 -27.67 23.46
C PRO A 276 0.79 -27.88 24.52
N ASP A 277 0.42 -27.77 25.80
CA ASP A 277 1.33 -28.15 26.89
C ASP A 277 1.60 -29.66 26.87
N ALA A 278 2.86 -30.06 26.68
CA ALA A 278 3.27 -31.47 26.60
C ALA A 278 2.86 -32.27 27.85
N GLU A 279 2.96 -31.66 29.04
CA GLU A 279 2.59 -32.29 30.30
C GLU A 279 1.09 -32.53 30.45
N ALA A 280 0.27 -31.65 29.86
CA ALA A 280 -1.18 -31.77 29.89
C ALA A 280 -1.67 -32.80 28.85
N SER A 281 -1.00 -32.90 27.70
CA SER A 281 -1.32 -33.89 26.66
C SER A 281 -1.12 -35.33 27.16
N ALA A 282 -0.08 -35.57 27.97
CA ALA A 282 0.18 -36.88 28.58
C ALA A 282 -0.88 -37.34 29.61
N LYS A 283 -1.64 -36.41 30.21
CA LYS A 283 -2.63 -36.71 31.26
C LYS A 283 -4.01 -37.15 30.71
N GLY A 284 -4.15 -37.24 29.38
CA GLY A 284 -5.35 -37.71 28.69
C GLY A 284 -6.39 -36.63 28.40
N LEU A 285 -7.41 -36.97 27.60
CA LEU A 285 -8.37 -36.02 27.01
C LEU A 285 -9.13 -35.14 28.01
N ARG A 286 -9.38 -35.64 29.23
CA ARG A 286 -10.10 -34.89 30.27
C ARG A 286 -9.25 -33.81 30.94
N ALA A 287 -7.93 -33.97 30.90
CA ALA A 287 -6.98 -33.07 31.55
C ALA A 287 -6.47 -31.98 30.60
N MET A 288 -6.75 -32.08 29.30
CA MET A 288 -6.32 -31.10 28.31
C MET A 288 -7.12 -29.81 28.45
N PRO A 289 -6.48 -28.67 28.80
CA PRO A 289 -7.12 -27.38 28.72
C PRO A 289 -7.46 -27.04 27.26
N LEU A 290 -8.60 -26.40 27.04
CA LEU A 290 -8.94 -25.83 25.74
C LEU A 290 -8.03 -24.62 25.49
N GLN A 291 -6.84 -24.89 24.95
CA GLN A 291 -5.88 -23.87 24.55
C GLN A 291 -6.19 -23.40 23.13
N GLY A 292 -6.55 -22.13 22.99
CA GLY A 292 -6.97 -21.55 21.72
C GLY A 292 -7.65 -20.20 21.91
N ALA A 293 -7.69 -19.40 20.85
CA ALA A 293 -8.60 -18.27 20.81
C ALA A 293 -10.04 -18.80 20.78
N SER A 294 -11.01 -18.03 21.29
CA SER A 294 -12.41 -18.45 21.19
C SER A 294 -12.80 -18.63 19.72
N ALA A 295 -13.63 -19.62 19.38
CA ALA A 295 -14.09 -19.86 18.01
C ALA A 295 -14.66 -18.59 17.33
N VAL A 296 -15.21 -17.67 18.14
CA VAL A 296 -15.66 -16.35 17.68
C VAL A 296 -14.48 -15.48 17.21
N ARG A 297 -13.38 -15.43 17.97
CA ARG A 297 -12.16 -14.71 17.58
C ARG A 297 -11.54 -15.31 16.32
N GLU A 298 -11.49 -16.63 16.19
CA GLU A 298 -10.99 -17.31 14.98
C GLU A 298 -11.85 -17.01 13.74
N ARG A 299 -13.17 -16.97 13.90
CA ARG A 299 -14.07 -16.59 12.80
C ARG A 299 -13.88 -15.14 12.40
N ILE A 300 -13.73 -14.23 13.37
CA ILE A 300 -13.45 -12.81 13.12
C ILE A 300 -12.09 -12.66 12.44
N SER A 301 -11.05 -13.34 12.92
CA SER A 301 -9.71 -13.29 12.34
C SER A 301 -9.71 -13.83 10.91
N SER A 302 -10.44 -14.89 10.60
CA SER A 302 -10.67 -15.39 9.23
C SER A 302 -11.36 -14.36 8.32
N ILE A 303 -12.38 -13.64 8.82
CA ILE A 303 -13.09 -12.62 8.04
C ILE A 303 -12.18 -11.41 7.76
N VAL A 304 -11.40 -10.99 8.75
CA VAL A 304 -10.41 -9.90 8.63
C VAL A 304 -9.24 -10.30 7.74
N ARG A 305 -8.72 -11.52 7.87
CA ARG A 305 -7.66 -12.10 7.02
C ARG A 305 -8.08 -12.06 5.56
N ARG A 306 -9.34 -12.40 5.27
CA ARG A 306 -9.94 -12.32 3.93
C ARG A 306 -10.25 -10.90 3.46
N GLY A 307 -10.01 -9.90 4.29
CA GLY A 307 -10.21 -8.49 3.96
C GLY A 307 -11.67 -8.10 3.77
N MET A 308 -12.60 -8.87 4.32
CA MET A 308 -14.03 -8.54 4.30
C MET A 308 -14.39 -7.50 5.37
N LEU A 309 -13.63 -7.49 6.47
CA LEU A 309 -13.75 -6.50 7.53
C LEU A 309 -12.39 -5.82 7.76
N PRO A 310 -12.39 -4.53 8.17
CA PRO A 310 -11.18 -3.89 8.67
C PRO A 310 -10.72 -4.59 9.94
N ALA A 311 -9.41 -4.66 10.15
CA ALA A 311 -8.85 -5.19 11.40
C ALA A 311 -9.33 -4.34 12.58
N PRO A 312 -9.70 -4.97 13.70
CA PRO A 312 -10.03 -4.24 14.92
C PRO A 312 -8.79 -3.42 15.30
N VAL A 313 -9.02 -2.15 15.60
CA VAL A 313 -7.92 -1.26 15.93
C VAL A 313 -7.59 -1.40 17.41
N GLU A 314 -6.30 -1.37 17.74
CA GLU A 314 -5.83 -1.57 19.11
C GLU A 314 -6.44 -0.53 20.03
N ALA A 315 -6.92 -0.97 21.19
CA ALA A 315 -7.58 -0.14 22.19
C ALA A 315 -6.60 0.88 22.78
N SER A 316 -6.31 1.93 22.00
CA SER A 316 -5.32 2.95 22.32
C SER A 316 -5.99 4.20 22.86
N ARG A 317 -5.29 4.94 23.72
CA ARG A 317 -5.75 6.24 24.24
C ARG A 317 -6.10 7.20 23.08
N GLY A 318 -5.33 7.17 22.00
CA GLY A 318 -5.56 7.99 20.82
C GLY A 318 -6.90 7.72 20.12
N GLU A 319 -7.36 6.47 20.10
CA GLU A 319 -8.66 6.11 19.53
C GLU A 319 -9.83 6.50 20.40
N VAL A 320 -9.72 6.27 21.71
CA VAL A 320 -10.72 6.74 22.67
C VAL A 320 -10.91 8.25 22.54
N ILE A 321 -9.82 9.01 22.44
CA ILE A 321 -9.86 10.46 22.21
C ILE A 321 -10.56 10.79 20.87
N ARG A 322 -10.25 10.07 19.78
CA ARG A 322 -10.89 10.29 18.47
C ARG A 322 -12.38 9.97 18.50
N HIS A 323 -12.79 8.86 19.09
CA HIS A 323 -14.19 8.49 19.27
C HIS A 323 -14.93 9.55 20.09
N LYS A 324 -14.35 10.02 21.20
CA LYS A 324 -14.90 11.13 21.99
C LYS A 324 -15.04 12.41 21.17
N LYS A 325 -14.02 12.78 20.38
CA LYS A 325 -14.08 13.96 19.49
C LYS A 325 -15.17 13.82 18.42
N ASN A 326 -15.29 12.66 17.77
CA ASN A 326 -16.31 12.41 16.76
C ASN A 326 -17.72 12.41 17.36
N ALA A 327 -17.91 11.77 18.51
CA ALA A 327 -19.16 11.80 19.25
C ALA A 327 -19.52 13.24 19.65
N GLY A 328 -18.54 14.03 20.13
CA GLY A 328 -18.72 15.45 20.43
C GLY A 328 -19.14 16.27 19.21
N LYS A 329 -18.53 16.04 18.04
CA LYS A 329 -18.91 16.69 16.77
C LYS A 329 -20.33 16.32 16.35
N LEU A 330 -20.69 15.04 16.42
CA LEU A 330 -22.05 14.56 16.12
C LEU A 330 -23.09 15.19 17.05
N ARG A 331 -22.81 15.28 18.36
CA ARG A 331 -23.70 15.93 19.34
C ARG A 331 -23.85 17.43 19.08
N ARG A 332 -22.78 18.12 18.66
CA ARG A 332 -22.81 19.56 18.32
C ARG A 332 -23.51 19.83 16.98
N GLY A 333 -23.31 18.95 15.98
CA GLY A 333 -23.89 19.08 14.65
C GLY A 333 -25.37 18.67 14.55
N ARG A 334 -25.90 17.95 15.53
CA ARG A 334 -27.30 17.52 15.61
C ARG A 334 -28.19 18.45 16.45
N LYS A 335 -27.86 19.74 16.57
CA LYS A 335 -28.91 20.70 16.93
C LYS A 335 -29.78 20.86 15.69
N PHE A 336 -30.96 20.24 15.68
CA PHE A 336 -31.99 20.56 14.70
C PHE A 336 -32.30 22.05 14.85
N VAL A 337 -31.78 22.87 13.94
CA VAL A 337 -32.22 24.24 13.78
C VAL A 337 -33.39 24.14 12.82
N SER A 338 -34.61 24.30 13.33
CA SER A 338 -35.77 24.36 12.45
C SER A 338 -35.53 25.47 11.42
N PRO A 339 -35.91 25.28 10.14
CA PRO A 339 -35.74 26.32 9.14
C PRO A 339 -36.35 27.67 9.56
N LEU A 340 -37.41 27.64 10.37
CA LEU A 340 -38.10 28.80 10.93
C LEU A 340 -37.28 29.57 12.00
N LEU A 341 -36.37 28.91 12.71
CA LEU A 341 -35.51 29.53 13.73
C LEU A 341 -34.14 29.97 13.17
N ARG A 342 -33.79 29.56 11.95
CA ARG A 342 -32.50 29.89 11.33
C ARG A 342 -32.39 31.37 10.97
N ASP A 343 -33.51 32.00 10.64
CA ASP A 343 -33.56 33.42 10.24
C ASP A 343 -33.59 34.38 11.45
N GLN A 344 -33.91 33.91 12.65
CA GLN A 344 -33.93 34.73 13.87
C GLN A 344 -32.57 34.84 14.58
N LEU A 345 -31.60 33.98 14.22
CA LEU A 345 -30.25 33.96 14.80
C LEU A 345 -29.23 34.80 14.02
N GLY A 346 -29.70 35.57 13.02
CA GLY A 346 -28.88 36.40 12.14
C GLY A 346 -29.12 37.91 12.29
N ARG A 347 -29.30 38.40 13.52
CA ARG A 347 -29.17 39.83 13.87
C ARG A 347 -28.29 40.00 15.09
#